data_AF-A0A9N9CYD1-F1
#
_entry.id   AF-A0A9N9CYD1-F1
#
_cell.length_a   1.000
_cell.length_b   1.000
_cell.length_c   1.000
_cell.angle_alpha   90.00
_cell.angle_beta   90.00
_cell.angle_gamma   90.00
#
_symmetry.space_group_name_H-M   'P 1'
#
loop_
_entity.id
_entity.type
_entity.pdbx_description
1 polymer ?
#
loop_
_entity_poly.entity_id
_entity_poly.type
_entity_poly.pdbx_seq_one_letter_code
_entity_poly.pdbx_strand_id
1 'polypeptide(L)'
;MTSTEINIHLYCNFIIYNIAALSILGFAAPLYAKFNNGTVYGYIPGEIFAQHELKDPNKSALVAKHLAKLHRANIAAEPKKPICLTVFELPEKYTNPKTNEKFVNNMNLKKLKEEMCFLEEQLVKNNNPVHLSMADIIIVDLILKIILIPSPGGNTKVTDAEVEELYREVAKFALVSLFYYSVWTLLSSEISDIKYDFMEYAYER
;
A
#
# COMPACT_ATOMS: atom_id res chain seq x y z
N MET A 1 -6.77 -24.05 -9.28
CA MET A 1 -6.27 -22.93 -8.47
C MET A 1 -6.75 -23.11 -7.04
N THR A 2 -5.91 -22.84 -6.05
CA THR A 2 -6.29 -22.81 -4.63
C THR A 2 -7.11 -21.54 -4.32
N SER A 3 -7.77 -21.50 -3.14
CA SER A 3 -8.48 -20.30 -2.64
C SER A 3 -7.58 -19.07 -2.65
N THR A 4 -6.34 -19.24 -2.18
CA THR A 4 -5.28 -18.24 -2.12
C THR A 4 -4.95 -17.67 -3.49
N GLU A 5 -4.73 -18.55 -4.49
CA GLU A 5 -4.41 -18.13 -5.86
C GLU A 5 -5.55 -17.33 -6.50
N ILE A 6 -6.81 -17.67 -6.20
CA ILE A 6 -7.98 -16.93 -6.68
C ILE A 6 -8.02 -15.53 -6.04
N ASN A 7 -7.81 -15.44 -4.73
CA ASN A 7 -7.85 -14.18 -4.00
C ASN A 7 -6.71 -13.24 -4.43
N ILE A 8 -5.50 -13.76 -4.61
CA ILE A 8 -4.37 -13.00 -5.17
C ILE A 8 -4.66 -12.55 -6.59
N HIS A 9 -5.20 -13.42 -7.45
CA HIS A 9 -5.53 -13.06 -8.83
C HIS A 9 -6.57 -11.94 -8.91
N LEU A 10 -7.62 -12.00 -8.08
CA LEU A 10 -8.62 -10.94 -7.97
C LEU A 10 -8.00 -9.62 -7.49
N TYR A 11 -7.10 -9.69 -6.50
CA TYR A 11 -6.37 -8.53 -6.01
C TYR A 11 -5.46 -7.91 -7.08
N CYS A 12 -4.68 -8.71 -7.80
CA CYS A 12 -3.86 -8.25 -8.91
C CYS A 12 -4.70 -7.61 -10.02
N ASN A 13 -5.87 -8.17 -10.33
CA ASN A 13 -6.80 -7.58 -11.30
C ASN A 13 -7.30 -6.21 -10.84
N PHE A 14 -7.62 -6.05 -9.55
CA PHE A 14 -7.99 -4.78 -8.97
C PHE A 14 -6.86 -3.74 -9.07
N ILE A 15 -5.61 -4.14 -8.76
CA ILE A 15 -4.43 -3.26 -8.93
C ILE A 15 -4.32 -2.78 -10.39
N ILE A 16 -4.43 -3.69 -11.36
CA ILE A 16 -4.29 -3.34 -12.78
C ILE A 16 -5.39 -2.38 -13.23
N TYR A 17 -6.62 -2.55 -12.72
CA TYR A 17 -7.71 -1.62 -13.00
C TYR A 17 -7.39 -0.20 -12.48
N ASN A 18 -6.84 -0.10 -11.27
CA ASN A 18 -6.42 1.18 -10.71
C ASN A 18 -5.27 1.80 -11.52
N ILE A 19 -4.26 1.01 -11.91
CA ILE A 19 -3.16 1.47 -12.77
C ILE A 19 -3.71 2.00 -14.10
N ALA A 20 -4.64 1.29 -14.73
CA ALA A 20 -5.27 1.72 -15.98
C ALA A 20 -6.02 3.06 -15.81
N ALA A 21 -6.77 3.21 -14.73
CA ALA A 21 -7.48 4.45 -14.44
C ALA A 21 -6.51 5.62 -14.17
N LEU A 22 -5.46 5.40 -13.39
CA LEU A 22 -4.42 6.40 -13.15
C LEU A 22 -3.66 6.79 -14.42
N SER A 23 -3.44 5.82 -15.30
CA SER A 23 -2.85 6.02 -16.62
C SER A 23 -3.70 6.96 -17.48
N ILE A 24 -5.01 6.71 -17.57
CA ILE A 24 -5.97 7.56 -18.29
C ILE A 24 -6.02 8.99 -17.71
N LEU A 25 -5.91 9.11 -16.40
CA LEU A 25 -5.91 10.40 -15.70
C LEU A 25 -4.56 11.13 -15.72
N GLY A 26 -3.52 10.53 -16.32
CA GLY A 26 -2.18 11.13 -16.42
C GLY A 26 -1.35 11.08 -15.13
N PHE A 27 -1.72 10.23 -14.16
CA PHE A 27 -0.99 10.02 -12.92
C PHE A 27 -0.02 8.83 -12.96
N ALA A 28 -0.15 7.95 -13.96
CA ALA A 28 0.75 6.82 -14.17
C ALA A 28 1.18 6.76 -15.64
N ALA A 29 2.20 5.94 -15.93
CA ALA A 29 2.62 5.69 -17.30
C ALA A 29 1.47 5.13 -18.15
N PRO A 30 1.43 5.40 -19.47
CA PRO A 30 0.50 4.75 -20.40
C PRO A 30 0.51 3.22 -20.23
N LEU A 31 -0.62 2.60 -19.90
CA LEU A 31 -0.74 1.14 -19.86
C LEU A 31 -1.11 0.65 -21.26
N TYR A 32 -0.25 -0.16 -21.88
CA TYR A 32 -0.43 -0.63 -23.26
C TYR A 32 -1.06 -2.01 -23.32
N ALA A 33 -0.70 -2.93 -22.42
CA ALA A 33 -1.25 -4.28 -22.41
C ALA A 33 -1.19 -4.95 -21.02
N LYS A 34 -2.05 -5.95 -20.83
CA LYS A 34 -2.07 -6.87 -19.69
C LYS A 34 -1.93 -8.31 -20.21
N PHE A 35 -1.13 -9.10 -19.51
CA PHE A 35 -0.96 -10.53 -19.68
C PHE A 35 -1.28 -11.26 -18.37
N ASN A 36 -1.32 -12.59 -18.39
CA ASN A 36 -1.58 -13.39 -17.18
C ASN A 36 -0.48 -13.25 -16.12
N ASN A 37 0.74 -12.93 -16.54
CA ASN A 37 1.95 -12.86 -15.70
C ASN A 37 2.60 -11.46 -15.68
N GLY A 38 1.92 -10.42 -16.17
CA GLY A 38 2.49 -9.07 -16.16
C GLY A 38 1.74 -8.04 -16.99
N THR A 39 2.33 -6.86 -17.12
CA THR A 39 1.80 -5.71 -17.87
C THR A 39 2.89 -5.09 -18.73
N VAL A 40 2.47 -4.40 -19.80
CA VAL A 40 3.35 -3.56 -20.62
C VAL A 40 2.86 -2.13 -20.48
N TYR A 41 3.74 -1.24 -20.03
CA TYR A 41 3.44 0.17 -19.77
C TYR A 41 4.59 1.06 -20.24
N GLY A 42 4.30 2.35 -20.39
CA GLY A 42 5.24 3.36 -20.87
C GLY A 42 6.43 3.54 -19.93
N TYR A 43 7.58 3.82 -20.51
CA TYR A 43 8.75 4.27 -19.76
C TYR A 43 8.63 5.78 -19.47
N ILE A 44 8.78 6.16 -18.21
CA ILE A 44 8.86 7.56 -17.79
C ILE A 44 10.35 7.86 -17.52
N PRO A 45 11.00 8.74 -18.30
CA PRO A 45 12.38 9.13 -18.03
C PRO A 45 12.45 9.95 -16.74
N GLY A 46 13.38 9.60 -15.86
CA GLY A 46 13.60 10.31 -14.61
C GLY A 46 14.49 9.54 -13.64
N GLU A 47 14.79 10.19 -12.53
CA GLU A 47 15.51 9.60 -11.40
C GLU A 47 14.57 9.43 -10.22
N ILE A 48 14.75 8.34 -9.48
CA ILE A 48 13.97 8.05 -8.28
C ILE A 48 14.61 8.79 -7.10
N PHE A 49 13.81 9.43 -6.26
CA PHE A 49 14.32 10.02 -5.02
C PHE A 49 14.90 8.95 -4.10
N ALA A 50 16.10 9.18 -3.60
CA ALA A 50 16.68 8.37 -2.53
C ALA A 50 15.98 8.71 -1.20
N GLN A 51 16.00 7.75 -0.26
CA GLN A 51 15.30 7.88 1.02
C GLN A 51 15.70 9.14 1.81
N HIS A 52 16.98 9.51 1.79
CA HIS A 52 17.46 10.71 2.49
C HIS A 52 16.94 12.01 1.87
N GLU A 53 16.62 11.99 0.58
CA GLU A 53 16.13 13.15 -0.17
C GLU A 53 14.65 13.41 0.10
N LEU A 54 13.89 12.41 0.56
CA LEU A 54 12.50 12.59 0.97
C LEU A 54 12.36 13.49 2.21
N LYS A 55 13.46 13.68 2.97
CA LYS A 55 13.51 14.62 4.10
C LYS A 55 13.75 16.06 3.65
N ASP A 56 14.14 16.29 2.40
CA ASP A 56 14.30 17.65 1.88
C ASP A 56 12.93 18.37 1.83
N PRO A 57 12.81 19.57 2.41
CA PRO A 57 11.54 20.29 2.44
C PRO A 57 10.97 20.62 1.05
N ASN A 58 11.83 20.85 0.05
CA ASN A 58 11.35 21.18 -1.30
C ASN A 58 10.85 19.92 -2.02
N LYS A 59 11.60 18.82 -1.93
CA LYS A 59 11.19 17.53 -2.53
C LYS A 59 9.94 16.97 -1.87
N SER A 60 9.87 16.97 -0.54
CA SER A 60 8.66 16.53 0.19
C SER A 60 7.43 17.38 -0.15
N ALA A 61 7.60 18.70 -0.32
CA ALA A 61 6.52 19.57 -0.78
C ALA A 61 6.03 19.24 -2.20
N LEU A 62 6.93 18.83 -3.11
CA LEU A 62 6.55 18.37 -4.46
C LEU A 62 5.76 17.06 -4.40
N VAL A 63 6.22 16.09 -3.60
CA VAL A 63 5.51 14.81 -3.38
C VAL A 63 4.11 15.08 -2.84
N ALA A 64 4.01 15.88 -1.78
CA ALA A 64 2.73 16.18 -1.16
C ALA A 64 1.77 16.94 -2.10
N LYS A 65 2.28 17.85 -2.95
CA LYS A 65 1.47 18.49 -4.02
C LYS A 65 0.98 17.50 -5.08
N HIS A 66 1.77 16.49 -5.43
CA HIS A 66 1.36 15.46 -6.37
C HIS A 66 0.30 14.53 -5.76
N LEU A 67 0.52 14.07 -4.53
CA LEU A 67 -0.44 13.28 -3.74
C LEU A 67 -1.77 14.03 -3.55
N ALA A 68 -1.73 15.36 -3.34
CA ALA A 68 -2.92 16.20 -3.28
C ALA A 68 -3.80 16.08 -4.51
N LYS A 69 -3.18 16.10 -5.69
CA LYS A 69 -3.86 15.98 -6.98
C LYS A 69 -4.42 14.58 -7.16
N LEU A 70 -3.64 13.56 -6.79
CA LEU A 70 -4.03 12.16 -6.84
C LEU A 70 -5.26 11.89 -5.95
N HIS A 71 -5.27 12.37 -4.71
CA HIS A 71 -6.39 12.16 -3.78
C HIS A 71 -7.71 12.81 -4.23
N ARG A 72 -7.64 13.83 -5.08
CA ARG A 72 -8.81 14.46 -5.71
C ARG A 72 -9.21 13.84 -7.04
N ALA A 73 -8.39 12.95 -7.60
CA ALA A 73 -8.71 12.23 -8.81
C ALA A 73 -9.93 11.33 -8.56
N ASN A 74 -10.93 11.43 -9.42
CA ASN A 74 -12.12 10.58 -9.35
C ASN A 74 -11.93 9.37 -10.25
N ILE A 75 -11.48 8.24 -9.70
CA ILE A 75 -11.50 6.97 -10.41
C ILE A 75 -12.88 6.34 -10.19
N ALA A 76 -13.61 6.11 -11.28
CA ALA A 76 -14.88 5.40 -11.30
C ALA A 76 -14.69 3.89 -11.07
N ALA A 77 -14.08 3.52 -9.94
CA ALA A 77 -13.98 2.14 -9.50
C ALA A 77 -15.02 1.88 -8.39
N GLU A 78 -15.43 0.62 -8.29
CA GLU A 78 -16.25 0.02 -7.22
C GLU A 78 -15.96 0.57 -5.81
N PRO A 79 -16.92 0.46 -4.86
CA PRO A 79 -16.77 1.02 -3.52
C PRO A 79 -15.38 0.73 -2.97
N LYS A 80 -14.65 1.82 -2.71
CA LYS A 80 -13.27 1.77 -2.25
C LYS A 80 -13.23 0.96 -0.95
N LYS A 81 -12.70 -0.25 -1.01
CA LYS A 81 -12.56 -1.11 0.17
C LYS A 81 -11.34 -0.66 0.97
N PRO A 82 -11.41 -0.65 2.31
CA PRO A 82 -10.23 -0.41 3.14
C PRO A 82 -9.17 -1.50 2.92
N ILE A 83 -7.97 -1.27 3.47
CA ILE A 83 -6.86 -2.24 3.45
C ILE A 83 -7.39 -3.61 3.90
N CYS A 84 -7.18 -4.62 3.05
CA CYS A 84 -7.64 -5.98 3.30
C CYS A 84 -6.42 -6.90 3.36
N LEU A 85 -6.02 -7.23 4.58
CA LEU A 85 -4.96 -8.17 4.95
C LEU A 85 -5.39 -9.62 4.72
N THR A 86 -6.67 -9.94 4.90
CA THR A 86 -7.22 -11.30 4.79
C THR A 86 -7.25 -11.83 3.36
N VAL A 87 -7.06 -10.97 2.36
CA VAL A 87 -6.74 -11.38 0.98
C VAL A 87 -5.45 -12.22 0.94
N PHE A 88 -4.50 -11.97 1.85
CA PHE A 88 -3.28 -12.75 1.97
C PHE A 88 -3.54 -13.99 2.84
N GLU A 89 -3.94 -15.08 2.19
CA GLU A 89 -4.04 -16.38 2.86
C GLU A 89 -2.63 -16.90 3.17
N LEU A 90 -2.17 -16.67 4.39
CA LEU A 90 -0.84 -17.09 4.82
C LEU A 90 -0.72 -18.62 4.85
N PRO A 91 0.40 -19.17 4.32
CA PRO A 91 0.62 -20.61 4.32
C PRO A 91 0.86 -21.13 5.74
N GLU A 92 0.39 -22.35 6.03
CA GLU A 92 0.66 -23.01 7.31
C GLU A 92 2.07 -23.61 7.38
N LYS A 93 2.67 -23.87 6.21
CA LYS A 93 4.01 -24.43 6.04
C LYS A 93 4.65 -23.85 4.79
N TYR A 94 5.96 -23.71 4.82
CA TYR A 94 6.77 -23.23 3.69
C TYR A 94 7.51 -24.39 3.03
N THR A 95 7.64 -24.36 1.71
CA THR A 95 8.35 -25.40 0.94
C THR A 95 9.84 -25.43 1.26
N ASN A 96 10.45 -24.26 1.54
CA ASN A 96 11.83 -24.18 1.96
C ASN A 96 11.98 -24.58 3.45
N PRO A 97 12.78 -25.61 3.80
CA PRO A 97 12.89 -26.09 5.17
C PRO A 97 13.42 -25.04 6.16
N LYS A 98 14.38 -24.20 5.76
CA LYS A 98 14.94 -23.15 6.62
C LYS A 98 13.91 -22.06 6.91
N THR A 99 13.21 -21.62 5.87
CA THR A 99 12.11 -20.67 5.97
C THR A 99 11.00 -21.21 6.87
N ASN A 100 10.63 -22.48 6.68
CA ASN A 100 9.61 -23.14 7.48
C ASN A 100 10.00 -23.29 8.95
N GLU A 101 11.24 -23.72 9.22
CA GLU A 101 11.75 -23.83 10.60
C GLU A 101 11.72 -22.48 11.30
N LYS A 102 12.20 -21.43 10.64
CA LYS A 102 12.17 -20.07 11.18
C LYS A 102 10.74 -19.61 11.45
N PHE A 103 9.83 -19.85 10.52
CA PHE A 103 8.40 -19.55 10.69
C PHE A 103 7.80 -20.25 11.90
N VAL A 104 7.92 -21.58 11.97
CA VAL A 104 7.33 -22.39 13.04
C VAL A 104 7.90 -22.02 14.42
N ASN A 105 9.20 -21.72 14.50
CA ASN A 105 9.86 -21.42 15.78
C ASN A 105 9.53 -20.03 16.32
N ASN A 106 9.21 -19.07 15.44
CA ASN A 106 9.09 -17.66 15.84
C ASN A 106 7.70 -17.05 15.62
N MET A 107 6.78 -17.75 14.93
CA MET A 107 5.46 -17.21 14.60
C MET A 107 4.32 -18.04 15.17
N ASN A 108 3.33 -17.35 15.73
CA ASN A 108 2.04 -17.92 16.07
C ASN A 108 1.02 -17.55 14.99
N LEU A 109 0.81 -18.43 14.02
CA LEU A 109 -0.09 -18.19 12.88
C LEU A 109 -1.54 -17.91 13.32
N LYS A 110 -2.02 -18.58 14.38
CA LYS A 110 -3.38 -18.35 14.90
C LYS A 110 -3.53 -16.92 15.39
N LYS A 111 -2.60 -16.48 16.26
CA LYS A 111 -2.59 -15.11 16.78
C LYS A 111 -2.43 -14.10 15.64
N LEU A 112 -1.56 -14.36 14.66
CA LEU A 112 -1.37 -13.47 13.52
C LEU A 112 -2.67 -13.27 12.73
N LYS A 113 -3.41 -14.35 12.44
CA LYS A 113 -4.71 -14.27 11.76
C LYS A 113 -5.74 -13.50 12.59
N GLU A 114 -5.76 -13.68 13.91
CA GLU A 114 -6.63 -12.90 14.82
C GLU A 114 -6.31 -11.40 14.77
N GLU A 115 -5.02 -11.02 14.79
CA GLU A 115 -4.57 -9.63 14.68
C GLU A 115 -4.91 -9.03 13.31
N MET A 116 -4.77 -9.80 12.22
CA MET A 116 -5.19 -9.38 10.87
C MET A 116 -6.67 -9.01 10.82
N CYS A 117 -7.55 -9.89 11.33
CA CYS A 117 -8.99 -9.63 11.39
C CYS A 117 -9.32 -8.42 12.28
N PHE A 118 -8.70 -8.34 13.46
CA PHE A 118 -8.89 -7.22 14.38
C PHE A 118 -8.54 -5.89 13.72
N LEU A 119 -7.39 -5.81 13.04
CA LEU A 119 -6.92 -4.59 12.41
C LEU A 119 -7.86 -4.14 11.28
N GLU A 120 -8.29 -5.06 10.41
CA GLU A 120 -9.28 -4.76 9.37
C GLU A 120 -10.58 -4.19 9.95
N GLU A 121 -11.10 -4.78 11.03
CA GLU A 121 -12.29 -4.27 11.70
C GLU A 121 -12.10 -2.85 12.24
N GLN A 122 -10.95 -2.55 12.84
CA GLN A 122 -10.67 -1.20 13.35
C GLN A 122 -10.54 -0.19 12.21
N LEU A 123 -9.97 -0.60 11.06
CA LEU A 123 -9.85 0.26 9.89
C LEU A 123 -11.21 0.60 9.27
N VAL A 124 -12.14 -0.35 9.27
CA VAL A 124 -13.54 -0.12 8.82
C VAL A 124 -14.28 0.80 9.79
N LYS A 125 -14.18 0.57 11.10
CA LYS A 125 -14.91 1.32 12.15
C LYS A 125 -14.54 2.80 12.19
N ASN A 126 -13.29 3.15 11.88
CA ASN A 126 -12.80 4.53 11.99
C ASN A 126 -13.32 5.50 10.91
N ASN A 127 -14.20 5.05 9.99
CA ASN A 127 -14.85 5.87 8.96
C ASN A 127 -13.91 6.84 8.21
N ASN A 128 -12.64 6.44 8.06
CA ASN A 128 -11.66 7.25 7.35
C ASN A 128 -12.11 7.34 5.89
N PRO A 129 -12.15 8.54 5.29
CA PRO A 129 -12.55 8.68 3.91
C PRO A 129 -11.58 7.86 3.06
N VAL A 130 -12.13 6.84 2.39
CA VAL A 130 -11.31 5.98 1.55
C VAL A 130 -10.96 6.78 0.31
N HIS A 131 -9.69 7.13 0.18
CA HIS A 131 -9.14 7.78 -1.01
C HIS A 131 -8.34 6.75 -1.82
N LEU A 132 -8.21 7.03 -3.12
CA LEU A 132 -7.28 6.27 -3.94
C LEU A 132 -5.89 6.51 -3.39
N SER A 133 -5.29 5.45 -2.86
CA SER A 133 -3.88 5.39 -2.51
C SER A 133 -3.26 4.38 -3.46
N MET A 134 -2.08 4.71 -3.98
CA MET A 134 -1.34 3.76 -4.79
C MET A 134 -0.83 2.68 -3.84
N ALA A 135 -1.53 1.54 -3.77
CA ALA A 135 -1.24 0.49 -2.79
C ALA A 135 0.20 -0.04 -2.86
N ASP A 136 0.90 0.16 -4.00
CA ASP A 136 2.30 -0.25 -4.20
C ASP A 136 3.31 0.91 -4.21
N ILE A 137 2.89 2.18 -4.21
CA ILE A 137 3.78 3.25 -3.74
C ILE A 137 3.65 3.21 -2.24
N ILE A 138 4.43 2.31 -1.65
CA ILE A 138 5.07 2.46 -0.35
C ILE A 138 4.09 3.05 0.67
N ILE A 139 3.52 2.25 1.58
CA ILE A 139 2.75 2.78 2.72
C ILE A 139 3.65 3.64 3.66
N VAL A 140 4.97 3.75 3.38
CA VAL A 140 5.85 4.83 3.90
C VAL A 140 5.57 6.21 3.26
N ASP A 141 4.91 6.31 2.11
CA ASP A 141 4.39 7.53 1.48
C ASP A 141 3.01 7.92 2.05
N LEU A 142 2.40 7.04 2.86
CA LEU A 142 1.33 7.44 3.78
C LEU A 142 1.84 8.43 4.84
N ILE A 143 3.16 8.50 5.07
CA ILE A 143 3.82 9.54 5.88
C ILE A 143 3.78 10.92 5.20
N LEU A 144 3.44 10.99 3.91
CA LEU A 144 3.22 12.24 3.16
C LEU A 144 1.75 12.47 2.77
N LYS A 145 0.81 11.93 3.55
CA LYS A 145 -0.56 12.45 3.58
C LYS A 145 -0.58 13.82 4.25
N ILE A 146 -0.45 14.86 3.45
CA ILE A 146 -1.39 15.98 3.23
C ILE A 146 -0.58 17.16 2.76
N ILE A 147 -0.91 17.55 1.54
CA ILE A 147 -1.03 18.95 1.22
C ILE A 147 -2.39 19.05 0.50
N LEU A 148 -3.26 19.92 1.01
CA LEU A 148 -4.37 20.57 0.30
C LEU A 148 -5.56 19.70 -0.17
N ILE A 149 -6.58 19.64 0.68
CA ILE A 149 -7.90 20.11 0.22
C ILE A 149 -7.75 21.63 0.08
N PRO A 150 -7.80 22.23 -1.13
CA PRO A 150 -8.15 23.61 -1.24
C PRO A 150 -9.64 23.60 -0.97
N SER A 151 -10.04 24.36 0.03
CA SER A 151 -11.38 24.93 0.03
C SER A 151 -11.71 25.36 -1.41
N PRO A 152 -12.83 24.91 -2.00
CA PRO A 152 -13.25 25.38 -3.30
C PRO A 152 -13.53 26.89 -3.16
N GLY A 153 -12.50 27.71 -3.44
CA GLY A 153 -12.60 29.17 -3.47
C GLY A 153 -12.01 29.97 -2.29
N GLY A 154 -11.05 29.46 -1.52
CA GLY A 154 -10.51 30.20 -0.36
C GLY A 154 -8.98 30.40 -0.35
N ASN A 155 -8.53 31.66 -0.33
CA ASN A 155 -7.15 32.07 -0.06
C ASN A 155 -6.79 31.93 1.44
N THR A 156 -7.15 30.81 2.06
CA THR A 156 -7.03 30.58 3.50
C THR A 156 -5.72 29.86 3.81
N LYS A 157 -4.87 30.46 4.66
CA LYS A 157 -3.66 29.83 5.17
C LYS A 157 -4.03 28.58 5.98
N VAL A 158 -3.40 27.45 5.68
CA VAL A 158 -3.46 26.23 6.50
C VAL A 158 -2.93 26.56 7.90
N THR A 159 -3.64 26.11 8.92
CA THR A 159 -3.31 26.33 10.33
C THR A 159 -2.47 25.19 10.89
N ASP A 160 -1.65 25.46 11.90
CA ASP A 160 -0.86 24.43 12.59
C ASP A 160 -1.77 23.36 13.22
N ALA A 161 -2.97 23.75 13.66
CA ALA A 161 -3.96 22.82 14.22
C ALA A 161 -4.43 21.77 13.20
N GLU A 162 -4.68 22.17 11.95
CA GLU A 162 -5.05 21.27 10.85
C GLU A 162 -3.90 20.31 10.49
N VAL A 163 -2.66 20.80 10.51
CA VAL A 163 -1.46 19.97 10.29
C VAL A 163 -1.29 18.93 11.40
N GLU A 164 -1.48 19.34 12.65
CA GLU A 164 -1.35 18.48 13.82
C GLU A 164 -2.47 17.42 13.90
N GLU A 165 -3.70 17.79 13.56
CA GLU A 165 -4.83 16.86 13.51
C GLU A 165 -4.57 15.74 12.52
N LEU A 166 -4.18 16.11 11.31
CA LEU A 166 -3.73 15.18 10.31
C LEU A 166 -2.58 14.29 10.82
N TYR A 167 -1.53 14.89 11.38
CA TYR A 167 -0.36 14.12 11.79
C TYR A 167 -0.79 12.98 12.73
N ARG A 168 -1.72 13.27 13.64
CA ARG A 168 -2.36 12.26 14.51
C ARG A 168 -3.15 11.21 13.75
N GLU A 169 -3.85 11.56 12.68
CA GLU A 169 -4.57 10.60 11.84
C GLU A 169 -3.61 9.65 11.11
N VAL A 170 -2.57 10.21 10.46
CA VAL A 170 -1.58 9.44 9.70
C VAL A 170 -0.76 8.54 10.61
N ALA A 171 -0.38 9.01 11.79
CA ALA A 171 0.40 8.24 12.75
C ALA A 171 -0.28 6.90 13.12
N LYS A 172 -1.62 6.84 13.11
CA LYS A 172 -2.37 5.58 13.37
C LYS A 172 -2.08 4.50 12.32
N PHE A 173 -1.77 4.91 11.09
CA PHE A 173 -1.52 3.98 10.00
C PHE A 173 -0.05 3.56 9.87
N ALA A 174 0.87 4.15 10.63
CA ALA A 174 2.27 3.72 10.63
C ALA A 174 2.40 2.24 11.01
N LEU A 175 1.68 1.80 12.06
CA LEU A 175 1.66 0.39 12.47
C LEU A 175 0.92 -0.50 11.45
N VAL A 176 -0.17 0.02 10.86
CA VAL A 176 -0.92 -0.68 9.81
C VAL A 176 -0.02 -0.97 8.61
N SER A 177 0.81 0.01 8.23
CA SER A 177 1.80 -0.12 7.16
C SER A 177 2.80 -1.24 7.43
N LEU A 178 3.39 -1.24 8.62
CA LEU A 178 4.41 -2.21 9.00
C LEU A 178 3.80 -3.61 8.94
N PHE A 179 2.68 -3.79 9.62
CA PHE A 179 1.99 -5.07 9.69
C PHE A 179 1.52 -5.58 8.32
N TYR A 180 1.01 -4.69 7.47
CA TYR A 180 0.65 -5.04 6.09
C TYR A 180 1.85 -5.60 5.33
N TYR A 181 3.01 -4.92 5.40
CA TYR A 181 4.22 -5.40 4.73
C TYR A 181 4.76 -6.68 5.35
N SER A 182 4.70 -6.85 6.67
CA SER A 182 5.06 -8.12 7.32
C SER A 182 4.22 -9.27 6.74
N VAL A 183 2.89 -9.13 6.72
CA VAL A 183 1.96 -10.14 6.18
C VAL A 183 2.22 -10.42 4.70
N TRP A 184 2.38 -9.38 3.87
CA TRP A 184 2.66 -9.53 2.44
C TRP A 184 4.00 -10.25 2.21
N THR A 185 5.05 -9.95 2.99
CA THR A 185 6.34 -10.62 2.88
C THR A 185 6.35 -12.06 3.40
N LEU A 186 5.54 -12.38 4.43
CA LEU A 186 5.34 -13.76 4.84
C LEU A 186 4.79 -14.59 3.68
N LEU A 187 3.72 -14.13 3.04
CA LEU A 187 3.20 -14.82 1.84
C LEU A 187 4.24 -14.88 0.72
N SER A 188 4.91 -13.76 0.44
CA SER A 188 5.93 -13.67 -0.62
C SER A 188 7.11 -14.61 -0.41
N SER A 189 7.42 -14.99 0.82
CA SER A 189 8.48 -15.96 1.14
C SER A 189 8.21 -17.37 0.58
N GLU A 190 6.96 -17.67 0.22
CA GLU A 190 6.58 -18.93 -0.42
C GLU A 190 6.36 -18.80 -1.93
N ILE A 191 5.76 -17.70 -2.38
CA ILE A 191 5.26 -17.58 -3.75
C ILE A 191 6.14 -16.76 -4.69
N SER A 192 7.13 -16.03 -4.17
CA SER A 192 7.95 -15.11 -4.97
C SER A 192 9.24 -15.78 -5.45
N ASP A 193 9.53 -15.62 -6.74
CA ASP A 193 10.82 -16.02 -7.34
C ASP A 193 11.93 -14.96 -7.16
N ILE A 194 11.62 -13.81 -6.54
CA ILE A 194 12.59 -12.74 -6.32
C ILE A 194 13.63 -13.20 -5.30
N LYS A 195 14.91 -13.02 -5.64
CA LYS A 195 16.05 -13.34 -4.76
C LYS A 195 16.20 -12.28 -3.66
N TYR A 196 15.32 -12.35 -2.67
CA TYR A 196 15.27 -11.46 -1.52
C TYR A 196 14.87 -12.24 -0.27
N ASP A 197 15.41 -11.89 0.90
CA ASP A 197 15.04 -12.53 2.16
C ASP A 197 13.74 -11.93 2.72
N PHE A 198 12.63 -12.33 2.10
CA PHE A 198 11.29 -11.90 2.52
C PHE A 198 10.97 -12.32 3.96
N MET A 199 11.49 -13.47 4.40
CA MET A 199 11.20 -14.00 5.72
C MET A 199 11.90 -13.16 6.80
N GLU A 200 13.19 -12.83 6.64
CA GLU A 200 13.86 -11.86 7.53
C GLU A 200 13.15 -10.52 7.55
N TYR A 201 12.82 -9.97 6.38
CA TYR A 201 12.13 -8.68 6.30
C TYR A 201 10.78 -8.69 7.03
N ALA A 202 10.04 -9.80 6.99
CA ALA A 202 8.79 -9.94 7.73
C ALA A 202 8.97 -9.83 9.25
N TYR A 203 10.10 -10.30 9.79
CA TYR A 203 10.39 -10.25 11.22
C TYR A 203 10.94 -8.90 11.68
N GLU A 204 11.61 -8.16 10.81
CA GLU A 204 12.11 -6.81 11.12
C GLU A 204 11.00 -5.76 11.23
N ARG A 205 9.79 -6.08 10.77
CA ARG A 205 8.63 -5.17 10.64
C ARG A 205 7.58 -5.42 11.69
#